data_AF-A0A1Q9RA73-F1
#
_entry.id   AF-A0A1Q9RA73-F1
#
_cell.length_a   1.000
_cell.length_b   1.000
_cell.length_c   1.000
_cell.angle_alpha   90.00
_cell.angle_beta   90.00
_cell.angle_gamma   90.00
#
_symmetry.space_group_name_H-M   'P 1'
#
loop_
_entity.id
_entity.type
_entity.pdbx_description
1 polymer ?
#
loop_
_entity_poly.entity_id
_entity_poly.type
_entity_poly.pdbx_seq_one_letter_code
_entity_poly.pdbx_strand_id
1 'polypeptide(L)'
;MSRSSYNRTTTALGMAALILASALLGLPYWREEFAMADLSTGSGETHSERLADGSQLTLSADSSVTLQFSEDPHQIHLIAGQILLEAGSSPLQVITPQTRIDTHDAHLQIEYLQGTTRIRQLAGSSRIGDQLTLNAHQQVQVTDAGIEPVQATSSQ
;
A
#
# COMPACT_ATOMS: atom_id res chain seq x y z
N MET A 1 19.88 22.85 -71.07
CA MET A 1 21.18 22.60 -70.41
C MET A 1 20.96 22.57 -68.90
N SER A 2 21.44 21.50 -68.23
CA SER A 2 21.90 21.39 -66.83
C SER A 2 21.09 22.05 -65.68
N ARG A 3 20.85 21.45 -64.51
CA ARG A 3 21.47 20.31 -63.81
C ARG A 3 20.58 19.95 -62.62
N SER A 4 20.55 18.66 -62.26
CA SER A 4 20.02 18.13 -61.01
C SER A 4 20.75 18.69 -59.78
N SER A 5 20.03 18.97 -58.69
CA SER A 5 20.59 19.04 -57.34
C SER A 5 19.63 18.36 -56.37
N TYR A 6 20.09 17.24 -55.84
CA TYR A 6 19.47 16.41 -54.82
C TYR A 6 19.60 17.12 -53.46
N ASN A 7 18.50 17.61 -52.87
CA ASN A 7 18.55 18.21 -51.54
C ASN A 7 18.20 17.17 -50.46
N ARG A 8 19.24 16.84 -49.71
CA ARG A 8 19.38 15.83 -48.65
C ARG A 8 18.75 16.33 -47.32
N THR A 9 17.49 16.76 -47.33
CA THR A 9 16.84 17.33 -46.13
C THR A 9 15.90 16.37 -45.39
N THR A 10 15.62 15.19 -45.94
CA THR A 10 14.65 14.23 -45.37
C THR A 10 15.19 13.36 -44.23
N THR A 11 16.50 13.35 -43.97
CA THR A 11 17.10 12.49 -42.93
C THR A 11 17.00 13.04 -41.50
N ALA A 12 16.78 14.36 -41.31
CA ALA A 12 16.73 14.95 -39.97
C ALA A 12 15.39 14.72 -39.25
N LEU A 13 14.29 14.55 -40.00
CA LEU A 13 12.95 14.39 -39.40
C LEU A 13 12.70 12.99 -38.82
N GLY A 14 13.33 11.96 -39.39
CA GLY A 14 13.17 10.57 -38.91
C GLY A 14 13.82 10.34 -37.54
N MET A 15 14.93 11.02 -37.23
CA MET A 15 15.63 10.85 -35.96
C MET A 15 14.95 11.56 -34.78
N ALA A 16 14.30 12.71 -35.01
CA ALA A 16 13.55 13.40 -33.96
C ALA A 16 12.30 12.62 -33.51
N ALA A 17 11.62 11.94 -34.43
CA ALA A 17 10.48 11.08 -34.12
C ALA A 17 10.89 9.85 -33.28
N LEU A 18 12.07 9.29 -33.52
CA LEU A 18 12.58 8.15 -32.76
C LEU A 18 12.94 8.52 -31.30
N ILE A 19 13.49 9.71 -31.07
CA ILE A 19 13.83 10.17 -29.71
C ILE A 19 12.57 10.47 -28.87
N LEU A 20 11.52 11.03 -29.48
CA LEU A 20 10.23 11.25 -28.82
C LEU A 20 9.51 9.94 -28.49
N ALA A 21 9.63 8.90 -29.34
CA ALA A 21 9.09 7.58 -29.06
C ALA A 21 9.82 6.89 -27.88
N SER A 22 11.14 7.08 -27.74
CA SER A 22 11.90 6.54 -26.61
C SER A 22 11.58 7.24 -25.28
N ALA A 23 11.27 8.54 -25.29
CA ALA A 23 10.91 9.28 -24.09
C ALA A 23 9.53 8.87 -23.52
N LEU A 24 8.60 8.42 -24.38
CA LEU A 24 7.30 7.89 -23.95
C LEU A 24 7.39 6.47 -23.36
N LEU A 25 8.45 5.72 -23.68
CA LEU A 25 8.71 4.38 -23.12
C LEU A 25 9.47 4.43 -21.78
N GLY A 26 9.98 5.59 -21.37
CA GLY A 26 10.65 5.79 -20.08
C GLY A 26 9.72 6.13 -18.92
N LEU A 27 8.40 6.21 -19.17
CA LEU A 27 7.45 6.42 -18.10
C LEU A 27 7.25 5.10 -17.33
N PRO A 28 7.39 5.07 -16.00
CA PRO A 28 7.16 3.88 -15.18
C PRO A 28 5.64 3.63 -15.08
N TYR A 29 4.98 3.30 -16.19
CA TYR A 29 3.54 2.97 -16.26
C TYR A 29 3.25 1.51 -15.91
N TRP A 30 4.26 0.75 -15.49
CA TRP A 30 4.15 -0.70 -15.29
C TRP A 30 4.68 -1.09 -13.91
N ARG A 31 3.93 -0.69 -12.88
CA ARG A 31 3.84 -1.46 -11.64
C ARG A 31 2.38 -1.52 -11.20
N GLU A 32 1.51 -1.94 -12.11
CA GLU A 32 0.41 -2.79 -11.67
C GLU A 32 1.06 -4.15 -11.36
N GLU A 33 1.76 -4.22 -10.23
CA GLU A 33 2.02 -5.50 -9.59
C GLU A 33 0.64 -6.09 -9.39
N PHE A 34 0.32 -7.12 -10.18
CA PHE A 34 -0.69 -8.09 -9.79
C PHE A 34 -0.21 -8.63 -8.44
N ALA A 35 -0.61 -7.95 -7.36
CA ALA A 35 -0.24 -8.30 -6.00
C ALA A 35 -0.90 -9.65 -5.75
N MET A 36 -0.14 -10.72 -6.00
CA MET A 36 -0.50 -12.03 -5.50
C MET A 36 -0.41 -11.92 -3.99
N ALA A 37 -1.52 -12.21 -3.32
CA ALA A 37 -1.53 -12.28 -1.87
C ALA A 37 -0.57 -13.39 -1.45
N ASP A 38 0.38 -13.07 -0.57
CA ASP A 38 1.25 -14.08 0.03
C ASP A 38 0.46 -14.91 1.03
N LEU A 39 -0.47 -14.27 1.74
CA LEU A 39 -1.40 -14.91 2.66
C LEU A 39 -2.84 -14.56 2.30
N SER A 40 -3.70 -15.57 2.29
CA SER A 40 -5.14 -15.41 2.09
C SER A 40 -5.92 -16.41 2.92
N THR A 41 -7.05 -15.99 3.45
CA THR A 41 -8.01 -16.84 4.18
C THR A 41 -9.30 -16.99 3.39
N GLY A 42 -9.90 -18.18 3.43
CA GLY A 42 -11.23 -18.41 2.89
C GLY A 42 -12.36 -17.96 3.84
N SER A 43 -13.60 -18.17 3.40
CA SER A 43 -14.79 -17.91 4.22
C SER A 43 -14.77 -18.75 5.50
N GLY A 44 -14.88 -18.07 6.65
CA GLY A 44 -14.88 -18.68 7.99
C GLY A 44 -13.51 -19.15 8.47
N GLU A 45 -12.45 -18.93 7.70
CA GLU A 45 -11.08 -19.25 8.10
C GLU A 45 -10.45 -18.10 8.87
N THR A 46 -9.56 -18.40 9.81
CA THR A 46 -8.70 -17.42 10.47
C THR A 46 -7.30 -17.99 10.50
N HIS A 47 -6.30 -17.16 10.19
CA HIS A 47 -4.92 -17.59 10.11
C HIS A 47 -4.02 -16.65 10.92
N SER A 48 -3.15 -17.21 11.76
CA SER A 48 -2.19 -16.43 12.55
C SER A 48 -0.77 -16.82 12.17
N GLU A 49 0.05 -15.83 11.83
CA GLU A 49 1.45 -16.02 11.45
C GLU A 49 2.36 -15.06 12.24
N ARG A 50 3.47 -15.62 12.74
CA ARG A 50 4.54 -14.82 13.34
C ARG A 50 5.53 -14.42 12.26
N LEU A 51 5.67 -13.11 12.06
CA LEU A 51 6.49 -12.53 11.00
C LEU A 51 7.97 -12.51 11.38
N ALA A 52 8.85 -12.29 10.40
CA ALA A 52 10.29 -12.31 10.58
C ALA A 52 10.82 -11.22 11.54
N ASP A 53 10.08 -10.12 11.69
CA ASP A 53 10.38 -9.02 12.61
C ASP A 53 9.91 -9.27 14.05
N GLY A 54 9.27 -10.40 14.30
CA GLY A 54 8.69 -10.76 15.60
C GLY A 54 7.30 -10.16 15.84
N SER A 55 6.69 -9.51 14.86
CA SER A 55 5.27 -9.12 14.92
C SER A 55 4.38 -10.35 14.78
N GLN A 56 3.18 -10.32 15.38
CA GLN A 56 2.15 -11.33 15.19
C GLN A 56 1.04 -10.76 14.32
N LEU A 57 0.80 -11.39 13.18
CA LEU A 57 -0.29 -11.04 12.27
C LEU A 57 -1.38 -12.11 12.36
N THR A 58 -2.64 -11.68 12.42
CA THR A 58 -3.79 -12.56 12.32
C THR A 58 -4.73 -12.04 11.23
N LEU A 59 -5.03 -12.88 10.26
CA LEU A 59 -6.00 -12.64 9.19
C LEU A 59 -7.36 -13.19 9.63
N SER A 60 -8.39 -12.36 9.57
CA SER A 60 -9.78 -12.79 9.69
C SER A 60 -10.24 -13.52 8.42
N ALA A 61 -11.49 -13.98 8.37
CA ALA A 61 -12.06 -14.59 7.17
C ALA A 61 -12.03 -13.64 5.96
N ASP A 62 -11.96 -14.20 4.76
CA ASP A 62 -12.01 -13.47 3.49
C ASP A 62 -11.00 -12.31 3.41
N SER A 63 -9.80 -12.54 3.96
CA SER A 63 -8.74 -11.54 4.05
C SER A 63 -7.54 -11.93 3.20
N SER A 64 -6.84 -10.94 2.68
CA SER A 64 -5.68 -11.13 1.81
C SER A 64 -4.63 -10.06 2.02
N VAL A 65 -3.37 -10.48 2.15
CA VAL A 65 -2.23 -9.58 2.34
C VAL A 65 -1.03 -10.02 1.50
N THR A 66 -0.21 -9.05 1.12
CA THR A 66 1.14 -9.25 0.58
C THR A 66 2.16 -8.74 1.59
N LEU A 67 3.26 -9.46 1.76
CA LEU A 67 4.29 -9.21 2.76
C LEU A 67 5.61 -8.83 2.08
N GLN A 68 6.10 -7.62 2.36
CA GLN A 68 7.35 -7.11 1.80
C GLN A 68 8.36 -6.87 2.93
N PHE A 69 9.02 -7.95 3.35
CA PHE A 69 10.05 -7.93 4.42
C PHE A 69 11.48 -7.78 3.89
N SER A 70 11.69 -7.75 2.58
CA SER A 70 13.02 -7.52 1.98
C SER A 70 13.43 -6.05 1.93
N GLU A 71 12.49 -5.14 2.20
CA GLU A 71 12.70 -3.69 2.18
C GLU A 71 12.55 -3.13 3.60
N ASP A 72 13.36 -2.11 3.94
CA ASP A 72 13.23 -1.37 5.20
C ASP A 72 12.56 -0.01 4.90
N PRO A 73 11.46 0.34 5.59
CA PRO A 73 10.80 -0.45 6.63
C PRO A 73 10.00 -1.63 6.05
N HIS A 74 9.84 -2.70 6.84
CA HIS A 74 9.00 -3.84 6.46
C HIS A 74 7.57 -3.39 6.18
N GLN A 75 6.93 -3.95 5.15
CA GLN A 75 5.59 -3.55 4.75
C GLN A 75 4.62 -4.73 4.68
N ILE A 76 3.38 -4.47 5.10
CA ILE A 76 2.23 -5.35 4.92
C ILE A 76 1.24 -4.60 4.05
N HIS A 77 0.90 -5.15 2.89
CA HIS A 77 -0.09 -4.56 1.99
C HIS A 77 -1.40 -5.31 2.20
N LEU A 78 -2.40 -4.64 2.77
CA LEU A 78 -3.73 -5.20 2.98
C LEU A 78 -4.56 -5.03 1.70
N ILE A 79 -4.78 -6.13 0.98
CA ILE A 79 -5.49 -6.14 -0.30
C ILE A 79 -7.00 -6.11 -0.07
N ALA A 80 -7.49 -6.89 0.90
CA ALA A 80 -8.90 -6.93 1.30
C ALA A 80 -9.06 -7.60 2.67
N GLY A 81 -10.18 -7.30 3.33
CA GLY A 81 -10.61 -7.97 4.55
C GLY A 81 -10.10 -7.30 5.81
N GLN A 82 -9.76 -8.09 6.83
CA GLN A 82 -9.40 -7.60 8.14
C GLN A 82 -8.18 -8.34 8.70
N ILE A 83 -7.30 -7.57 9.33
CA ILE A 83 -6.15 -8.09 10.07
C ILE A 83 -6.12 -7.53 11.49
N LEU A 84 -5.61 -8.35 12.40
CA LEU A 84 -5.18 -7.96 13.72
C LEU A 84 -3.65 -8.05 13.75
N LEU A 85 -3.01 -6.93 14.09
CA LEU A 85 -1.56 -6.80 14.11
C LEU A 85 -1.09 -6.45 15.52
N GLU A 86 -0.29 -7.33 16.10
CA GLU A 86 0.53 -7.05 17.28
C GLU A 86 1.96 -6.78 16.79
N ALA A 87 2.26 -5.50 16.57
CA ALA A 87 3.54 -5.04 16.07
C ALA A 87 4.62 -5.16 17.14
N GLY A 88 5.78 -5.70 16.76
CA GLY A 88 6.98 -5.71 17.59
C GLY A 88 7.65 -4.33 17.69
N SER A 89 8.87 -4.29 18.23
CA SER A 89 9.62 -3.05 18.43
C SER A 89 10.19 -2.44 17.14
N SER A 90 10.31 -3.25 16.08
CA SER A 90 10.81 -2.77 14.80
C SER A 90 9.72 -1.99 14.07
N PRO A 91 10.07 -0.89 13.36
CA PRO A 91 9.10 -0.18 12.53
C PRO A 91 8.48 -1.08 11.46
N LEU A 92 7.16 -1.02 11.35
CA LEU A 92 6.37 -1.78 10.39
C LEU A 92 5.37 -0.81 9.75
N GLN A 93 5.20 -0.91 8.43
CA GLN A 93 4.20 -0.15 7.70
C GLN A 93 3.07 -1.06 7.23
N VAL A 94 1.83 -0.64 7.46
CA VAL A 94 0.67 -1.25 6.80
C VAL A 94 0.16 -0.31 5.72
N ILE A 95 0.07 -0.82 4.50
CA ILE A 95 -0.41 -0.10 3.33
C ILE A 95 -1.80 -0.59 2.98
N THR A 96 -2.74 0.34 2.87
CA THR A 96 -4.04 0.12 2.24
C THR A 96 -4.18 1.07 1.06
N PRO A 97 -5.17 0.89 0.16
CA PRO A 97 -5.34 1.80 -0.97
C PRO A 97 -5.61 3.26 -0.56
N GLN A 98 -6.19 3.49 0.63
CA GLN A 98 -6.53 4.84 1.10
C GLN A 98 -5.43 5.48 1.94
N THR A 99 -4.58 4.71 2.62
CA THR A 99 -3.63 5.27 3.59
C THR A 99 -2.45 4.35 3.90
N ARG A 100 -1.45 4.95 4.54
CA ARG A 100 -0.32 4.27 5.17
C ARG A 100 -0.45 4.37 6.69
N ILE A 101 -0.15 3.29 7.38
CA ILE A 101 -0.09 3.22 8.83
C ILE A 101 1.36 2.90 9.22
N ASP A 102 2.06 3.84 9.86
CA ASP A 102 3.35 3.55 10.50
C ASP A 102 3.09 3.11 11.95
N THR A 103 3.66 1.97 12.34
CA THR A 103 3.42 1.38 13.65
C THR A 103 4.65 0.65 14.20
N HIS A 104 4.78 0.62 15.52
CA HIS A 104 5.72 -0.19 16.29
C HIS A 104 5.18 -0.27 17.73
N ASP A 105 5.52 -1.34 18.47
CA ASP A 105 5.11 -1.57 19.87
C ASP A 105 3.60 -1.32 20.11
N ALA A 106 2.77 -1.82 19.20
CA ALA A 106 1.37 -1.43 19.09
C ALA A 106 0.47 -2.61 18.73
N HIS A 107 -0.79 -2.51 19.13
CA HIS A 107 -1.82 -3.49 18.80
C HIS A 107 -2.96 -2.77 18.08
N LEU A 108 -3.25 -3.19 16.85
CA LEU A 108 -4.22 -2.55 16.00
C LEU A 108 -4.99 -3.55 15.16
N GLN A 109 -6.25 -3.24 14.93
CA GLN A 109 -7.11 -3.94 13.97
C GLN A 109 -7.32 -3.02 12.78
N ILE A 110 -7.07 -3.54 11.58
CA ILE A 110 -7.19 -2.81 10.33
C ILE A 110 -8.15 -3.60 9.45
N GLU A 111 -9.17 -2.92 8.93
CA GLU A 111 -10.15 -3.48 8.02
C GLU A 111 -10.17 -2.65 6.74
N TYR A 112 -10.02 -3.31 5.60
CA TYR A 112 -10.20 -2.70 4.30
C TYR A 112 -11.33 -3.40 3.56
N LEU A 113 -12.46 -2.71 3.42
CA LEU A 113 -13.66 -3.22 2.79
C LEU A 113 -14.38 -2.10 2.02
N GLN A 114 -14.80 -2.39 0.80
CA GLN A 114 -15.61 -1.46 -0.03
C GLN A 114 -15.00 -0.04 -0.15
N GLY A 115 -13.69 0.05 -0.42
CA GLY A 115 -13.00 1.35 -0.59
C GLY A 115 -12.81 2.15 0.70
N THR A 116 -13.02 1.51 1.85
CA THR A 116 -12.90 2.16 3.16
C THR A 116 -11.89 1.39 4.01
N THR A 117 -10.93 2.12 4.57
CA THR A 117 -10.00 1.61 5.58
C THR A 117 -10.46 2.05 6.97
N ARG A 118 -10.80 1.11 7.84
CA ARG A 118 -11.10 1.37 9.25
C ARG A 118 -9.93 0.88 10.10
N ILE A 119 -9.40 1.75 10.94
CA ILE A 119 -8.28 1.44 11.84
C ILE A 119 -8.76 1.63 13.27
N ARG A 120 -8.58 0.61 14.11
CA ARG A 120 -8.85 0.65 15.54
C ARG A 120 -7.56 0.39 16.29
N GLN A 121 -7.10 1.35 17.06
CA GLN A 121 -5.93 1.20 17.91
C GLN A 121 -6.36 0.55 19.23
N LEU A 122 -5.90 -0.66 19.49
CA LEU A 122 -6.21 -1.41 20.70
C LEU A 122 -5.22 -1.07 21.82
N ALA A 123 -3.93 -0.94 21.49
CA ALA A 123 -2.87 -0.53 22.42
C ALA A 123 -1.75 0.23 21.67
N GLY A 124 -0.96 1.02 22.40
CA GLY A 124 0.11 1.84 21.83
C GLY A 124 -0.42 3.01 21.01
N SER A 125 0.36 3.44 20.01
CA SER A 125 -0.02 4.51 19.08
C SER A 125 0.54 4.25 17.69
N SER A 126 -0.21 4.65 16.66
CA SER A 126 0.22 4.54 15.25
C SER A 126 0.06 5.88 14.53
N ARG A 127 0.85 6.13 13.50
CA ARG A 127 0.68 7.28 12.60
C ARG A 127 -0.11 6.85 11.37
N ILE A 128 -1.20 7.56 11.08
CA ILE A 128 -2.08 7.35 9.93
C ILE A 128 -1.85 8.48 8.93
N GLY A 129 -1.50 8.13 7.70
CA GLY A 129 -1.06 9.07 6.68
C GLY A 129 0.12 9.91 7.16
N ASP A 130 0.15 11.19 6.81
CA ASP A 130 1.32 12.02 7.10
C ASP A 130 1.40 12.54 8.53
N GLN A 131 0.26 12.67 9.24
CA GLN A 131 0.24 13.46 10.49
C GLN A 131 -0.72 12.97 11.57
N LEU A 132 -1.67 12.08 11.29
CA LEU A 132 -2.65 11.71 12.29
C LEU A 132 -2.07 10.65 13.23
N THR A 133 -1.81 10.99 14.49
CA THR A 133 -1.51 10.00 15.52
C THR A 133 -2.81 9.43 16.11
N LEU A 134 -2.99 8.12 15.96
CA LEU A 134 -4.08 7.36 16.57
C LEU A 134 -3.58 6.66 17.83
N ASN A 135 -4.19 6.96 18.98
CA ASN A 135 -3.81 6.42 20.28
C ASN A 135 -4.71 5.25 20.67
N ALA A 136 -4.28 4.46 21.66
CA ALA A 136 -5.05 3.36 22.21
C ALA A 136 -6.52 3.75 22.49
N HIS A 137 -7.42 2.82 22.19
CA HIS A 137 -8.87 2.98 22.28
C HIS A 137 -9.43 4.09 21.38
N GLN A 138 -8.73 4.47 20.32
CA GLN A 138 -9.25 5.34 19.27
C GLN A 138 -9.46 4.55 17.99
N GLN A 139 -10.36 5.06 17.16
CA GLN A 139 -10.59 4.56 15.81
C GLN A 139 -10.68 5.70 14.82
N VAL A 140 -10.35 5.39 13.57
CA VAL A 140 -10.51 6.31 12.45
C VAL A 140 -10.95 5.53 11.23
N GLN A 141 -11.71 6.20 10.37
CA GLN A 141 -12.10 5.71 9.06
C GLN A 141 -11.46 6.58 8.00
N VAL A 142 -10.88 5.97 6.98
CA VAL A 142 -10.24 6.64 5.86
C VAL A 142 -10.90 6.16 4.57
N THR A 143 -11.33 7.11 3.76
CA THR A 143 -11.96 6.89 2.46
C THR A 143 -11.18 7.65 1.40
N ASP A 144 -11.51 7.47 0.13
CA ASP A 144 -10.92 8.27 -0.96
C ASP A 144 -11.21 9.78 -0.83
N ALA A 145 -12.26 10.16 -0.07
CA ALA A 145 -12.58 11.55 0.23
C ALA A 145 -11.72 12.17 1.34
N GLY A 146 -10.96 11.33 2.07
CA GLY A 146 -10.07 11.75 3.14
C GLY A 146 -10.30 10.98 4.45
N ILE A 147 -9.68 11.50 5.51
CA ILE A 147 -9.69 10.94 6.86
C ILE A 147 -10.89 11.50 7.63
N GLU A 148 -11.76 10.62 8.11
CA GLU A 148 -12.89 10.99 8.97
C GLU A 148 -12.42 11.37 10.39
N PRO A 149 -13.22 12.12 11.18
CA PRO A 149 -12.85 12.47 12.55
C PRO A 149 -12.55 11.24 13.41
N VAL A 150 -11.48 11.32 14.21
CA VAL A 150 -11.14 10.28 15.18
C VAL A 150 -12.26 10.11 16.19
N GLN A 151 -12.64 8.86 16.45
CA GLN A 151 -13.68 8.49 17.40
C GLN A 151 -13.06 7.66 18.53
N ALA A 152 -13.59 7.81 19.75
CA ALA A 152 -13.26 6.88 20.82
C ALA A 152 -13.90 5.52 20.55
N THR A 153 -13.16 4.45 20.80
CA THR A 153 -13.68 3.10 20.82
C THR A 153 -14.27 2.83 22.19
N SER A 154 -15.60 2.77 22.28
CA SER A 154 -16.28 2.24 23.46
C SER A 154 -15.93 0.76 23.60
N SER A 155 -15.32 0.37 24.71
CA SER A 155 -15.19 -1.04 25.10
C SER A 155 -16.59 -1.58 25.40
N GLN A 156 -17.09 -2.49 24.56
CA GLN A 156 -18.21 -3.37 24.89
C GLN A 156 -17.68 -4.69 25.44
#